data_AF-A0A9D4XDC1-F1
#
_entry.id   AF-A0A9D4XDC1-F1
#
_cell.length_a   1.000
_cell.length_b   1.000
_cell.length_c   1.000
_cell.angle_alpha   90.00
_cell.angle_beta   90.00
_cell.angle_gamma   90.00
#
_symmetry.space_group_name_H-M   'P 1'
#
loop_
_entity.id
_entity.type
_entity.pdbx_description
1 polymer ?
#
loop_
_entity_poly.entity_id
_entity_poly.type
_entity_poly.pdbx_seq_one_letter_code
_entity_poly.pdbx_strand_id
1 'polypeptide(L)'
;MPISKMRFLVSSASFYIPFLGQVWRWLGFTSVAKKNLISLLASGHSCIIVPGGNRETLFMEHGSENVYLKERRGFVRIAMEMGHPLVPVFCFGQTNTYKWWKVPGKLVQNLTRFIKINPILFWGIFGSPIPFKNPLYVVVGRPIHVNKNPKPTTEQVAKVHSEFVEALQNLFEKHKARAGCTTLELKIV
;
A
#
# COMPACT_ATOMS: atom_id res chain seq x y z
N MET A 1 -21.93 -10.85 -4.31
CA MET A 1 -21.16 -10.50 -3.10
C MET A 1 -21.27 -8.99 -2.86
N PRO A 2 -21.74 -8.50 -1.71
CA PRO A 2 -21.99 -7.08 -1.50
C PRO A 2 -20.70 -6.37 -1.07
N ILE A 3 -19.77 -6.20 -2.02
CA ILE A 3 -18.60 -5.31 -1.86
C ILE A 3 -18.86 -4.01 -2.64
N SER A 4 -20.13 -3.61 -2.80
CA SER A 4 -20.56 -2.72 -3.91
C SER A 4 -19.97 -1.30 -3.86
N LYS A 5 -19.30 -0.92 -2.76
CA LYS A 5 -18.69 0.41 -2.60
C LYS A 5 -17.21 0.39 -2.18
N MET A 6 -16.45 -0.66 -2.50
CA MET A 6 -15.00 -0.65 -2.27
C MET A 6 -14.23 -0.26 -3.54
N ARG A 7 -13.20 0.59 -3.40
CA ARG A 7 -12.35 1.03 -4.52
C ARG A 7 -10.89 0.88 -4.17
N PHE A 8 -10.15 0.15 -5.00
CA PHE A 8 -8.70 0.09 -4.94
C PHE A 8 -8.09 1.29 -5.66
N LEU A 9 -7.22 2.01 -4.96
CA LEU A 9 -6.53 3.17 -5.49
C LEU A 9 -5.07 2.83 -5.80
N VAL A 10 -4.68 3.04 -7.05
CA VAL A 10 -3.32 2.77 -7.53
C VAL A 10 -2.69 4.02 -8.14
N SER A 11 -1.36 4.02 -8.23
CA SER A 11 -0.62 5.11 -8.85
C SER A 11 -1.16 5.42 -10.26
N SER A 12 -1.30 6.70 -10.60
CA SER A 12 -1.70 7.11 -11.96
C SER A 12 -0.79 6.53 -13.03
N ALA A 13 0.51 6.35 -12.71
CA ALA A 13 1.49 5.75 -13.61
C ALA A 13 1.08 4.35 -14.10
N SER A 14 0.42 3.56 -13.26
CA SER A 14 -0.02 2.19 -13.58
C SER A 14 -1.05 2.15 -14.72
N PHE A 15 -1.77 3.24 -14.96
CA PHE A 15 -2.76 3.32 -16.05
C PHE A 15 -2.16 3.68 -17.42
N TYR A 16 -0.88 4.07 -17.47
CA TYR A 16 -0.16 4.36 -18.72
C TYR A 16 0.62 3.15 -19.25
N ILE A 17 0.69 2.06 -18.47
CA ILE A 17 1.31 0.81 -18.91
C ILE A 17 0.38 0.14 -19.94
N PRO A 18 0.85 -0.14 -21.17
CA PRO A 18 0.04 -0.79 -22.20
C PRO A 18 -0.59 -2.09 -21.72
N PHE A 19 -1.84 -2.36 -22.11
CA PHE A 19 -2.70 -3.48 -21.68
C PHE A 19 -3.05 -3.49 -20.18
N LEU A 20 -2.07 -3.33 -19.30
CA LEU A 20 -2.25 -3.36 -17.86
C LEU A 20 -3.17 -2.24 -17.36
N GLY A 21 -3.06 -1.03 -17.94
CA GLY A 21 -3.94 0.08 -17.60
C GLY A 21 -5.43 -0.20 -17.92
N GLN A 22 -5.72 -0.97 -18.97
CA GLN A 22 -7.09 -1.38 -19.30
C GLN A 22 -7.59 -2.44 -18.32
N VAL A 23 -6.76 -3.43 -18.00
CA VAL A 23 -7.07 -4.46 -16.99
C VAL A 23 -7.40 -3.81 -15.65
N TRP A 24 -6.61 -2.85 -15.18
CA TRP A 24 -6.92 -2.14 -13.92
C TRP A 24 -8.29 -1.44 -13.96
N ARG A 25 -8.64 -0.80 -15.08
CA ARG A 25 -9.95 -0.15 -15.24
C ARG A 25 -11.10 -1.18 -15.21
N TRP A 26 -10.94 -2.32 -15.88
CA TRP A 26 -11.94 -3.40 -15.85
C TRP A 26 -12.11 -4.00 -14.45
N LEU A 27 -11.04 -4.09 -13.67
CA LEU A 27 -11.07 -4.51 -12.27
C LEU A 27 -11.61 -3.42 -11.32
N GLY A 28 -12.03 -2.27 -11.84
CA GLY A 28 -12.64 -1.19 -11.06
C GLY A 28 -11.66 -0.35 -10.24
N PHE A 29 -10.36 -0.42 -10.54
CA PHE A 29 -9.32 0.39 -9.90
C PHE A 29 -9.42 1.85 -10.32
N THR A 30 -9.08 2.75 -9.41
CA THR A 30 -9.07 4.20 -9.67
C THR A 30 -7.70 4.79 -9.36
N SER A 31 -7.33 5.88 -10.04
CA SER A 31 -6.08 6.60 -9.73
C SER A 31 -6.13 7.22 -8.33
N VAL A 32 -5.03 7.10 -7.58
CA VAL A 32 -4.79 7.67 -6.24
C VAL A 32 -4.57 9.19 -6.25
N ALA A 33 -5.34 9.93 -7.04
CA ALA A 33 -5.36 11.39 -7.00
C ALA A 33 -6.22 11.90 -5.82
N LYS A 34 -5.78 12.97 -5.14
CA LYS A 34 -6.52 13.58 -4.00
C LYS A 34 -8.00 13.83 -4.36
N LYS A 35 -8.27 14.38 -5.55
CA LYS A 35 -9.64 14.63 -6.04
C LYS A 35 -10.50 13.38 -6.14
N ASN A 36 -9.92 12.26 -6.60
CA ASN A 36 -10.64 11.00 -6.76
C ASN A 36 -10.93 10.39 -5.39
N LEU A 37 -9.94 10.39 -4.49
CA LEU A 37 -10.11 9.89 -3.13
C LEU A 37 -11.21 10.67 -2.40
N ILE A 38 -11.20 12.01 -2.46
CA ILE A 38 -12.25 12.84 -1.85
C ILE A 38 -13.62 12.54 -2.45
N SER A 39 -13.74 12.47 -3.78
CA SER A 39 -15.01 12.19 -4.47
C SER A 39 -15.56 10.79 -4.13
N LEU A 40 -14.69 9.78 -4.05
CA LEU A 40 -15.07 8.43 -3.69
C LEU A 40 -15.53 8.34 -2.23
N LEU A 41 -14.80 8.95 -1.30
CA LEU A 41 -15.23 9.01 0.10
C LEU A 41 -16.56 9.75 0.25
N ALA A 42 -16.74 10.89 -0.44
CA ALA A 42 -17.98 11.66 -0.42
C ALA A 42 -19.19 10.90 -0.98
N SER A 43 -18.98 9.98 -1.93
CA SER A 43 -20.01 9.10 -2.48
C SER A 43 -20.25 7.82 -1.65
N GLY A 44 -19.63 7.73 -0.47
CA GLY A 44 -19.78 6.63 0.48
C GLY A 44 -19.00 5.36 0.09
N HIS A 45 -17.92 5.49 -0.68
CA HIS A 45 -17.02 4.39 -0.97
C HIS A 45 -15.95 4.23 0.11
N SER A 46 -15.58 2.97 0.38
CA SER A 46 -14.36 2.62 1.10
C SER A 46 -13.18 2.57 0.14
N CYS A 47 -12.13 3.32 0.42
CA CYS A 47 -10.96 3.40 -0.44
C CYS A 47 -9.80 2.60 0.16
N ILE A 48 -9.27 1.65 -0.60
CA ILE A 48 -8.05 0.90 -0.25
C ILE A 48 -6.86 1.59 -0.92
N ILE A 49 -5.86 1.93 -0.12
CA ILE A 49 -4.62 2.58 -0.55
C ILE A 49 -3.42 1.80 -0.03
N VAL A 50 -2.33 1.83 -0.79
CA VAL A 50 -1.01 1.40 -0.32
C VAL A 50 -0.15 2.67 -0.16
N PRO A 51 0.08 3.17 1.08
CA PRO A 51 0.65 4.49 1.30
C PRO A 51 2.04 4.70 0.69
N GLY A 52 2.90 3.68 0.71
CA GLY A 52 4.25 3.81 0.17
C GLY A 52 4.31 3.69 -1.36
N GLY A 53 3.35 2.97 -1.95
CA GLY A 53 3.19 2.82 -3.40
C GLY A 53 4.47 2.34 -4.07
N ASN A 54 4.82 2.91 -5.22
CA ASN A 54 6.03 2.50 -5.94
C ASN A 54 7.32 2.66 -5.11
N ARG A 55 7.38 3.53 -4.09
CA ARG A 55 8.62 3.68 -3.30
C ARG A 55 8.94 2.46 -2.44
N GLU A 56 7.94 1.68 -2.03
CA GLU A 56 8.16 0.44 -1.25
C GLU A 56 9.02 -0.55 -2.00
N THR A 57 8.85 -0.63 -3.33
CA THR A 57 9.65 -1.51 -4.18
C THR A 57 11.16 -1.22 -4.12
N LEU A 58 11.58 0.04 -3.86
CA LEU A 58 13.00 0.38 -3.71
C LEU A 58 13.62 -0.26 -2.46
N PHE A 59 12.82 -0.39 -1.41
CA PHE A 59 13.23 -0.92 -0.12
C PHE A 59 12.95 -2.42 0.01
N MET A 60 12.48 -3.11 -1.04
CA MET A 60 12.32 -4.56 -0.98
C MET A 60 13.65 -5.25 -0.69
N GLU A 61 13.62 -6.13 0.31
CA GLU A 61 14.72 -6.93 0.82
C GLU A 61 14.18 -8.35 1.10
N HIS A 62 14.99 -9.37 0.86
CA HIS A 62 14.59 -10.73 1.21
C HIS A 62 14.57 -10.86 2.74
N GLY A 63 13.54 -11.52 3.28
CA GLY A 63 13.41 -11.77 4.73
C GLY A 63 12.86 -10.59 5.55
N SER A 64 12.52 -9.46 4.93
CA SER A 64 11.84 -8.36 5.62
C SER A 64 10.76 -7.70 4.76
N GLU A 65 9.74 -7.17 5.42
CA GLU A 65 8.68 -6.39 4.81
C GLU A 65 8.95 -4.92 5.10
N ASN A 66 9.30 -4.16 4.07
CA ASN A 66 9.62 -2.75 4.17
C ASN A 66 8.42 -1.89 3.75
N VAL A 67 7.78 -1.24 4.73
CA VAL A 67 6.60 -0.40 4.50
C VAL A 67 7.00 1.06 4.56
N TYR A 68 6.87 1.78 3.44
CA TYR A 68 7.28 3.18 3.32
C TYR A 68 6.17 4.09 3.82
N LEU A 69 6.18 4.38 5.11
CA LEU A 69 5.09 5.04 5.82
C LEU A 69 5.56 6.29 6.59
N LYS A 70 6.84 6.40 6.97
CA LYS A 70 7.33 7.49 7.85
C LYS A 70 7.00 8.89 7.33
N GLU A 71 7.21 9.09 6.03
CA GLU A 71 6.99 10.37 5.36
C GLU A 71 5.58 10.51 4.75
N ARG A 72 4.79 9.43 4.72
CA ARG A 72 3.51 9.36 4.01
C ARG A 72 2.35 9.72 4.92
N ARG A 73 2.09 11.03 5.08
CA ARG A 73 1.01 11.55 5.95
C ARG A 73 -0.25 12.02 5.21
N GLY A 74 -0.21 12.04 3.88
CA GLY A 74 -1.29 12.61 3.06
C GLY A 74 -2.63 11.88 3.21
N PHE A 75 -2.62 10.56 3.38
CA PHE A 75 -3.85 9.79 3.56
C PHE A 75 -4.52 10.07 4.91
N VAL A 76 -3.72 10.23 5.97
CA VAL A 76 -4.21 10.61 7.30
C VAL A 76 -4.84 11.99 7.25
N ARG A 77 -4.17 12.95 6.61
CA ARG A 77 -4.73 14.29 6.40
C ARG A 77 -6.09 14.24 5.70
N ILE A 78 -6.23 13.47 4.61
CA ILE A 78 -7.51 13.35 3.90
C ILE A 78 -8.58 12.68 4.75
N ALA A 79 -8.22 11.64 5.51
CA ALA A 79 -9.15 10.98 6.43
C ALA A 79 -9.68 11.96 7.49
N MET A 80 -8.81 12.81 8.06
CA MET A 80 -9.20 13.87 8.99
C MET A 80 -10.04 14.97 8.32
N GLU A 81 -9.66 15.45 7.13
CA GLU A 81 -10.41 16.44 6.34
C GLU A 81 -11.85 15.95 6.10
N MET A 82 -12.01 14.66 5.79
CA MET A 82 -13.30 14.05 5.46
C MET A 82 -14.03 13.45 6.68
N GLY A 83 -13.37 13.30 7.83
CA GLY A 83 -13.93 12.67 9.03
C GLY A 83 -14.19 11.16 8.88
N HIS A 84 -13.34 10.44 8.14
CA HIS A 84 -13.50 9.00 7.90
C HIS A 84 -12.43 8.20 8.65
N PRO A 85 -12.78 7.05 9.26
CA PRO A 85 -11.83 6.25 10.02
C PRO A 85 -10.75 5.63 9.12
N LEU A 86 -9.56 5.44 9.69
CA LEU A 86 -8.46 4.71 9.07
C LEU A 86 -8.45 3.27 9.56
N VAL A 87 -8.34 2.30 8.65
CA VAL A 87 -8.27 0.87 9.01
C VAL A 87 -6.92 0.32 8.55
N PRO A 88 -6.01 -0.05 9.47
CA PRO A 88 -4.75 -0.67 9.09
C PRO A 88 -5.01 -2.11 8.61
N VAL A 89 -4.43 -2.47 7.47
CA VAL A 89 -4.55 -3.80 6.86
C VAL A 89 -3.15 -4.26 6.47
N PHE A 90 -2.83 -5.52 6.76
CA PHE A 90 -1.56 -6.13 6.37
C PHE A 90 -1.81 -7.49 5.70
N CYS A 91 -0.98 -7.83 4.71
CA CYS A 91 -1.06 -9.09 3.98
C CYS A 91 0.28 -9.83 4.07
N PHE A 92 0.29 -10.97 4.76
CA PHE A 92 1.47 -11.84 4.81
C PHE A 92 1.55 -12.73 3.57
N GLY A 93 2.77 -13.07 3.17
CA GLY A 93 3.04 -13.94 2.02
C GLY A 93 2.97 -13.24 0.67
N GLN A 94 2.64 -11.94 0.63
CA GLN A 94 2.53 -11.18 -0.62
C GLN A 94 3.84 -11.19 -1.44
N THR A 95 4.98 -11.05 -0.77
CA THR A 95 6.31 -11.01 -1.39
C THR A 95 6.77 -12.36 -1.96
N ASN A 96 6.13 -13.46 -1.56
CA ASN A 96 6.44 -14.80 -2.02
C ASN A 96 5.60 -15.25 -3.23
N THR A 97 4.63 -14.43 -3.66
CA THR A 97 3.78 -14.73 -4.83
C THR A 97 4.52 -14.59 -6.16
N TYR A 98 5.62 -13.83 -6.18
CA TYR A 98 6.51 -13.69 -7.33
C TYR A 98 7.96 -13.85 -6.89
N LYS A 99 8.78 -14.41 -7.76
CA LYS A 99 10.22 -14.21 -7.67
C LYS A 99 10.54 -12.84 -8.25
N TRP A 100 11.46 -12.13 -7.62
CA TRP A 100 11.83 -10.80 -8.05
C TRP A 100 13.32 -10.59 -7.90
N TRP A 101 13.86 -9.78 -8.80
CA TRP A 101 15.24 -9.35 -8.76
C TRP A 101 15.30 -7.84 -8.94
N LYS A 102 16.00 -7.18 -8.01
CA LYS A 102 16.26 -5.75 -8.03
C LYS A 102 17.64 -5.53 -8.60
N VAL A 103 17.75 -4.73 -9.66
CA VAL A 103 19.06 -4.40 -10.25
C VAL A 103 19.90 -3.61 -9.23
N PRO A 104 21.07 -4.11 -8.79
CA PRO A 104 21.90 -3.42 -7.82
C PRO A 104 22.65 -2.25 -8.48
N GLY A 105 22.73 -1.09 -7.80
CA GLY A 105 23.63 0.00 -8.20
C GLY A 105 23.12 1.42 -7.93
N LYS A 106 24.05 2.35 -7.60
CA LYS A 106 23.79 3.78 -7.41
C LYS A 106 23.24 4.47 -8.69
N LEU A 107 23.63 3.98 -9.86
CA LEU A 107 23.15 4.48 -11.16
C LEU A 107 21.65 4.24 -11.36
N VAL A 108 21.13 3.11 -10.91
CA VAL A 108 19.69 2.77 -10.98
C VAL A 108 18.88 3.63 -10.01
N GLN A 109 19.41 3.94 -8.82
CA GLN A 109 18.76 4.87 -7.87
C GLN A 109 18.68 6.32 -8.40
N ASN A 110 19.60 6.71 -9.28
CA ASN A 110 19.53 8.00 -9.97
C ASN A 110 18.54 7.93 -11.14
N LEU A 111 18.56 6.86 -11.92
CA LEU A 111 17.65 6.68 -13.07
C LEU A 111 16.17 6.53 -12.63
N THR A 112 15.90 5.85 -11.52
CA THR A 112 14.57 5.71 -10.90
C THR A 112 13.99 7.05 -10.43
N ARG A 113 14.84 7.99 -9.98
CA ARG A 113 14.42 9.37 -9.69
C ARG A 113 13.96 10.12 -10.94
N PHE A 114 14.56 9.84 -12.09
CA PHE A 114 14.19 10.46 -13.38
C PHE A 114 12.97 9.79 -14.03
N ILE A 115 12.90 8.46 -14.05
CA ILE A 115 11.87 7.70 -14.80
C ILE A 115 10.63 7.41 -13.94
N LYS A 116 10.69 7.58 -12.61
CA LYS A 116 9.60 7.27 -11.64
C LYS A 116 9.05 5.83 -11.73
N ILE A 117 9.75 4.95 -12.44
CA ILE A 117 9.49 3.52 -12.57
C ILE A 117 10.70 2.81 -12.00
N ASN A 118 10.46 1.89 -11.06
CA ASN A 118 11.51 1.08 -10.48
C ASN A 118 11.72 -0.17 -11.33
N PRO A 119 12.94 -0.43 -11.85
CA PRO A 119 13.21 -1.63 -12.61
C PRO A 119 13.36 -2.79 -11.63
N ILE A 120 12.21 -3.31 -11.18
CA ILE A 120 12.13 -4.64 -10.59
C ILE A 120 11.68 -5.59 -11.68
N LEU A 121 12.51 -6.59 -11.93
CA LEU A 121 12.10 -7.74 -12.72
C LEU A 121 11.41 -8.71 -11.77
N PHE A 122 10.17 -9.06 -12.07
CA PHE A 122 9.42 -10.06 -11.33
C PHE A 122 8.84 -11.09 -12.29
N TRP A 123 8.80 -12.34 -11.86
CA TRP A 123 8.27 -13.45 -12.64
C TRP A 123 7.63 -14.48 -11.71
N GLY A 124 6.71 -15.24 -12.29
CA GLY A 124 5.94 -16.25 -11.62
C GLY A 124 6.11 -17.62 -12.28
N ILE A 125 5.04 -18.40 -12.36
CA ILE A 125 5.06 -19.78 -12.86
C ILE A 125 5.60 -19.78 -14.30
N PHE A 126 6.56 -20.66 -14.60
CA PHE A 126 7.23 -20.76 -15.91
C PHE A 126 7.84 -19.45 -16.43
N GLY A 127 8.22 -18.51 -15.55
CA GLY A 127 8.77 -17.21 -15.96
C GLY A 127 7.72 -16.21 -16.48
N SER A 128 6.43 -16.54 -16.36
CA SER A 128 5.30 -15.72 -16.82
C SER A 128 4.90 -14.65 -15.78
N PRO A 129 4.01 -13.71 -16.11
CA PRO A 129 3.42 -12.79 -15.13
C PRO A 129 2.34 -13.43 -14.22
N ILE A 130 2.21 -14.76 -14.22
CA ILE A 130 1.21 -15.50 -13.42
C ILE A 130 1.80 -15.85 -12.05
N PRO A 131 1.19 -15.47 -10.92
CA PRO A 131 1.78 -15.65 -9.59
C PRO A 131 1.94 -17.13 -9.20
N PHE A 132 2.93 -17.42 -8.37
CA PHE A 132 3.06 -18.71 -7.69
C PHE A 132 1.92 -18.94 -6.71
N LYS A 133 1.56 -20.21 -6.50
CA LYS A 133 0.62 -20.62 -5.45
C LYS A 133 1.28 -20.44 -4.08
N ASN A 134 1.03 -19.29 -3.45
CA ASN A 134 1.49 -19.00 -2.10
C ASN A 134 0.30 -18.56 -1.23
N PRO A 135 0.13 -19.10 -0.01
CA PRO A 135 -0.91 -18.64 0.92
C PRO A 135 -0.78 -17.16 1.24
N LEU A 136 -1.89 -16.43 1.13
CA LEU A 136 -1.99 -15.02 1.54
C LEU A 136 -2.81 -14.94 2.82
N TYR A 137 -2.24 -14.35 3.86
CA TYR A 137 -2.92 -14.17 5.14
C TYR A 137 -3.17 -12.68 5.36
N VAL A 138 -4.42 -12.25 5.12
CA VAL A 138 -4.84 -10.85 5.26
C VAL A 138 -5.38 -10.62 6.66
N VAL A 139 -4.82 -9.64 7.36
CA VAL A 139 -5.27 -9.20 8.68
C VAL A 139 -5.79 -7.78 8.61
N VAL A 140 -6.95 -7.57 9.23
CA VAL A 140 -7.63 -6.28 9.30
C VAL A 140 -7.63 -5.82 10.75
N GLY A 141 -7.06 -4.65 11.00
CA GLY A 141 -7.00 -4.06 12.33
C GLY A 141 -8.28 -3.33 12.71
N ARG A 142 -8.28 -2.77 13.92
CA ARG A 142 -9.40 -1.96 14.42
C ARG A 142 -9.43 -0.58 13.73
N PRO A 143 -10.61 -0.01 13.46
CA PRO A 143 -10.71 1.34 12.92
C PRO A 143 -10.16 2.40 13.90
N ILE A 144 -9.30 3.27 13.40
CA ILE A 144 -8.79 4.46 14.07
C ILE A 144 -9.73 5.61 13.69
N HIS A 145 -10.55 6.02 14.65
CA HIS A 145 -11.53 7.08 14.46
C HIS A 145 -10.85 8.44 14.51
N VAL A 146 -11.25 9.34 13.62
CA VAL A 146 -10.72 10.70 13.53
C VAL A 146 -11.86 11.69 13.60
N ASN A 147 -11.63 12.80 14.30
CA ASN A 147 -12.58 13.91 14.29
C ASN A 147 -12.43 14.68 12.98
N LYS A 148 -13.56 15.03 12.36
CA LYS A 148 -13.57 15.82 11.12
C LYS A 148 -12.96 17.19 11.39
N ASN A 149 -11.86 17.50 10.72
CA ASN A 149 -11.21 18.80 10.77
C ASN A 149 -10.83 19.22 9.34
N PRO A 150 -11.50 20.23 8.73
CA PRO A 150 -11.20 20.68 7.37
C PRO A 150 -9.78 21.21 7.15
N LYS A 151 -9.09 21.63 8.22
CA LYS A 151 -7.72 22.15 8.18
C LYS A 151 -6.91 21.57 9.35
N PRO A 152 -6.57 20.27 9.31
CA PRO A 152 -5.84 19.64 10.40
C PRO A 152 -4.40 20.16 10.44
N THR A 153 -3.90 20.45 11.64
CA THR A 153 -2.52 20.90 11.81
C THR A 153 -1.55 19.76 11.56
N THR A 154 -0.29 20.08 11.30
CA THR A 154 0.75 19.05 11.05
C THR A 154 0.92 18.13 12.26
N GLU A 155 0.80 18.67 13.47
CA GLU A 155 0.92 17.96 14.74
C GLU A 155 -0.24 16.98 14.94
N GLN A 156 -1.48 17.41 14.63
CA GLN A 156 -2.66 16.55 14.70
C GLN A 156 -2.54 15.37 13.71
N VAL A 157 -2.11 15.66 12.48
CA VAL A 157 -1.87 14.62 11.46
C VAL A 157 -0.75 13.67 11.90
N ALA A 158 0.34 14.20 12.46
CA ALA A 158 1.45 13.39 12.94
C ALA A 158 1.02 12.46 14.08
N LYS A 159 0.19 12.93 15.01
CA LYS A 159 -0.35 12.11 16.10
C LYS A 159 -1.15 10.91 15.58
N VAL A 160 -2.13 11.15 14.72
CA VAL A 160 -2.97 10.07 14.15
C VAL A 160 -2.13 9.15 13.26
N HIS A 161 -1.13 9.70 12.56
CA HIS A 161 -0.20 8.90 11.76
C HIS A 161 0.63 7.96 12.63
N SER A 162 1.15 8.42 13.78
CA SER A 162 1.84 7.58 14.75
C SER A 162 0.94 6.46 15.29
N GLU A 163 -0.32 6.78 15.64
CA GLU A 163 -1.31 5.78 16.06
C GLU A 163 -1.55 4.72 14.95
N PHE A 164 -1.60 5.13 13.68
CA PHE A 164 -1.73 4.21 12.55
C PHE A 164 -0.51 3.32 12.38
N VAL A 165 0.70 3.88 12.48
CA VAL A 165 1.95 3.12 12.39
C VAL A 165 2.03 2.07 13.51
N GLU A 166 1.75 2.49 14.75
CA GLU A 166 1.75 1.60 15.91
C GLU A 166 0.70 0.49 15.77
N ALA A 167 -0.52 0.83 15.34
CA ALA A 167 -1.57 -0.16 15.10
C ALA A 167 -1.19 -1.18 14.03
N LEU A 168 -0.49 -0.75 12.96
CA LEU A 168 0.01 -1.65 11.92
C LEU A 168 1.11 -2.57 12.43
N GLN A 169 2.06 -2.05 13.21
CA GLN A 169 3.13 -2.85 13.82
C GLN A 169 2.57 -3.88 14.79
N ASN A 170 1.63 -3.47 15.65
CA ASN A 170 0.95 -4.37 16.58
C ASN A 170 0.15 -5.46 15.84
N LEU A 171 -0.51 -5.09 14.73
CA LEU A 171 -1.23 -6.04 13.89
C LEU A 171 -0.29 -7.07 13.25
N PHE A 172 0.88 -6.62 12.77
CA PHE A 172 1.90 -7.50 12.24
C PHE A 172 2.42 -8.48 13.30
N GLU A 173 2.90 -7.95 14.43
CA GLU A 173 3.51 -8.74 15.50
C GLU A 173 2.54 -9.79 16.08
N LYS A 174 1.28 -9.40 16.29
CA LYS A 174 0.24 -10.30 16.79
C LYS A 174 -0.05 -11.49 15.88
N HIS A 175 0.12 -11.32 14.56
CA HIS A 175 -0.33 -12.28 13.57
C HIS A 175 0.80 -13.00 12.83
N LYS A 176 2.05 -12.53 12.90
CA LYS A 176 3.19 -13.10 12.16
C LYS A 176 3.41 -14.59 12.44
N ALA A 177 3.25 -15.02 13.70
CA ALA A 177 3.39 -16.43 14.07
C ALA A 177 2.29 -17.31 13.46
N ARG A 178 1.03 -16.84 13.48
CA ARG A 178 -0.11 -17.56 12.89
C ARG A 178 -0.04 -17.63 11.37
N ALA A 179 0.60 -16.65 10.74
CA ALA A 179 0.84 -16.62 9.31
C ALA A 179 2.04 -17.51 8.87
N GLY A 180 2.73 -18.18 9.81
CA GLY A 180 3.93 -18.97 9.51
C GLY A 180 5.17 -18.12 9.19
N CYS A 181 5.17 -16.84 9.57
CA CYS A 181 6.21 -15.85 9.28
C CYS A 181 6.96 -15.44 10.54
N THR A 182 7.44 -16.40 11.34
CA THR A 182 8.06 -16.13 12.66
C THR A 182 9.37 -15.35 12.58
N THR A 183 10.15 -15.56 11.52
CA THR A 183 11.44 -14.88 11.28
C THR A 183 11.29 -13.59 10.46
N LEU A 184 10.07 -13.23 10.06
CA LEU A 184 9.82 -12.07 9.22
C LEU A 184 9.89 -10.79 10.06
N GLU A 185 10.65 -9.82 9.59
CA GLU A 185 10.76 -8.50 10.22
C GLU A 185 9.94 -7.46 9.45
N LEU A 186 9.17 -6.64 10.17
CA LEU A 186 8.51 -5.47 9.61
C LEU A 186 9.38 -4.23 9.87
N LYS A 187 9.81 -3.57 8.79
CA LYS A 187 10.60 -2.34 8.83
C LYS A 187 9.75 -1.18 8.32
N ILE A 188 9.54 -0.18 9.17
CA ILE A 188 8.87 1.06 8.79
C ILE A 188 9.92 2.03 8.25
N VAL A 189 9.84 2.35 6.96
CA VAL A 189 10.76 3.24 6.23
C VAL A 189 10.09 4.55 5.80
#